data_AF-A0A174EK24-F1
#
_entry.id   AF-A0A174EK24-F1
#
_cell.length_a   1.000
_cell.length_b   1.000
_cell.length_c   1.000
_cell.angle_alpha   90.00
_cell.angle_beta   90.00
_cell.angle_gamma   90.00
#
_symmetry.space_group_name_H-M   'P 1'
#
loop_
_entity.id
_entity.type
_entity.pdbx_description
1 polymer ?
#
loop_
_entity_poly.entity_id
_entity_poly.type
_entity_poly.pdbx_seq_one_letter_code
_entity_poly.pdbx_strand_id
1 'polypeptide(L)'
;MHKYNGRYYFSYSTGDTHLLCYAIGDNPYGPFTYQGVIQTPVVGWTTHHAIVEFKGKWYLFHHDCVPSGGKTWLRSMKVCELQYDADGKIITIDGMDE
;
A
#
# COMPACT_ATOMS: atom_id res chain seq x y z
N MET A 1 -4.37 6.25 6.50
CA MET A 1 -3.89 6.15 7.89
C MET A 1 -4.48 4.89 8.49
N HIS A 2 -3.67 4.03 9.10
CA HIS A 2 -4.15 2.91 9.92
C HIS A 2 -3.26 2.76 11.17
N LYS A 3 -3.72 1.97 12.14
CA LYS A 3 -2.98 1.70 13.38
C LYS A 3 -2.69 0.21 13.49
N TYR A 4 -1.44 -0.15 13.73
CA TYR A 4 -0.99 -1.53 13.94
C TYR A 4 -0.01 -1.55 15.12
N ASN A 5 -0.21 -2.48 16.06
CA ASN A 5 0.58 -2.61 17.29
C ASN A 5 0.87 -1.28 18.00
N GLY A 6 -0.16 -0.45 18.18
CA GLY A 6 -0.04 0.81 18.90
C GLY A 6 0.53 1.99 18.08
N ARG A 7 1.11 1.76 16.90
CA ARG A 7 1.76 2.79 16.07
C ARG A 7 0.89 3.22 14.89
N TYR A 8 1.09 4.44 14.41
CA TYR A 8 0.34 5.02 13.29
C TYR A 8 1.12 4.86 11.99
N TYR A 9 0.48 4.31 10.96
CA TYR A 9 1.06 4.06 9.65
C TYR A 9 0.43 5.02 8.64
N PHE A 10 1.23 5.98 8.20
CA PHE A 10 0.88 6.92 7.15
C PHE A 10 1.43 6.40 5.82
N SER A 11 0.55 5.86 5.00
CA SER A 11 0.87 5.31 3.69
C SER A 11 0.35 6.19 2.57
N TYR A 12 1.11 6.34 1.49
CA TYR A 12 0.83 7.28 0.39
C TYR A 12 1.38 6.79 -0.95
N SER A 13 0.78 7.29 -2.03
CA SER A 13 1.30 7.13 -3.40
C SER A 13 2.39 8.17 -3.67
N THR A 14 3.40 7.80 -4.44
CA THR A 14 4.50 8.70 -4.82
C THR A 14 4.33 9.35 -6.20
N GLY A 15 3.24 9.08 -6.90
CA GLY A 15 2.94 9.73 -8.19
C GLY A 15 3.78 9.19 -9.34
N ASP A 16 4.74 9.97 -9.83
CA ASP A 16 5.55 9.71 -11.03
C ASP A 16 6.60 8.60 -10.86
N THR A 17 6.83 8.16 -9.63
CA THR A 17 7.64 6.97 -9.32
C THR A 17 6.80 5.72 -9.06
N HIS A 18 5.47 5.86 -9.04
CA HIS A 18 4.51 4.75 -9.01
C HIS A 18 4.61 3.79 -7.83
N LEU A 19 5.19 4.22 -6.70
CA LEU A 19 5.31 3.41 -5.49
C LEU A 19 4.17 3.72 -4.52
N LEU A 20 3.78 2.70 -3.75
CA LEU A 20 3.11 2.92 -2.48
C LEU A 20 4.15 2.88 -1.39
N CYS A 21 4.31 3.96 -0.64
CA CYS A 21 5.27 4.10 0.44
C CYS A 21 4.55 4.25 1.78
N TYR A 22 5.28 4.07 2.88
CA TYR A 22 4.76 4.34 4.22
C TYR A 22 5.79 4.89 5.20
N ALA A 23 5.25 5.57 6.19
CA ALA A 23 5.98 6.15 7.30
C ALA A 23 5.24 5.84 8.62
N ILE A 24 5.99 5.72 9.72
CA ILE A 24 5.45 5.38 11.04
C ILE A 24 5.61 6.57 12.00
N GLY A 25 4.58 6.83 12.79
CA GLY A 25 4.55 7.81 13.88
C GLY A 25 3.92 7.23 15.15
N ASP A 26 4.04 7.96 16.26
CA ASP A 26 3.50 7.58 17.57
C ASP A 26 2.15 8.26 17.89
N ASN A 27 1.77 9.29 17.12
CA ASN A 27 0.52 10.01 17.27
C ASN A 27 -0.04 10.48 15.89
N PRO A 28 -1.33 10.86 15.80
CA PRO A 28 -1.96 11.25 14.53
C PRO A 28 -1.34 12.47 13.85
N TYR A 29 -0.71 13.37 14.60
CA TYR A 29 -0.12 14.63 14.09
C TYR A 29 1.31 14.47 13.59
N GLY A 30 1.94 13.31 13.83
CA GLY A 30 3.33 13.06 13.47
C GLY A 30 4.33 13.70 14.44
N PRO A 31 5.61 13.82 14.04
CA PRO A 31 6.15 13.51 12.71
C PRO A 31 6.08 12.01 12.36
N PHE A 32 6.11 11.71 11.07
CA PHE A 32 6.17 10.34 10.54
C PHE A 32 7.53 10.08 9.91
N THR A 33 8.18 8.96 10.26
CA THR A 33 9.46 8.55 9.69
C THR A 33 9.26 7.48 8.63
N TYR A 34 9.72 7.75 7.40
CA TYR A 34 9.68 6.81 6.27
C TYR A 34 10.28 5.45 6.65
N GLN A 35 9.63 4.37 6.23
CA GLN A 35 10.05 3.00 6.53
C GLN A 35 10.30 2.14 5.29
N GLY A 36 9.70 2.48 4.15
CA GLY A 36 9.87 1.69 2.93
C GLY A 36 8.70 1.76 1.97
N VAL A 37 8.72 0.81 1.04
CA VAL A 37 7.71 0.59 0.00
C VAL A 37 6.75 -0.50 0.47
N ILE A 38 5.45 -0.24 0.38
CA ILE A 38 4.38 -1.23 0.53
C ILE A 38 4.21 -2.04 -0.76
N GLN A 39 4.17 -1.35 -1.91
CA GLN A 39 3.92 -1.98 -3.22
C GLN A 39 4.80 -1.32 -4.30
N THR A 40 5.44 -2.15 -5.12
CA THR A 40 6.15 -1.73 -6.34
C THR A 40 5.15 -1.29 -7.42
N PRO A 41 5.60 -0.73 -8.57
CA PRO A 41 4.69 -0.27 -9.61
C PRO A 41 3.75 -1.37 -10.13
N VAL A 42 2.57 -0.96 -10.57
CA VAL A 42 1.54 -1.81 -11.19
C VAL A 42 1.36 -1.43 -12.66
N VAL A 43 0.58 -2.20 -13.42
CA VAL A 43 0.18 -1.83 -14.78
C VAL A 43 -0.73 -0.58 -14.75
N GLY A 44 -0.32 0.47 -15.47
CA GLY A 44 -0.98 1.78 -15.51
C GLY A 44 -0.26 2.85 -14.68
N TRP A 45 -0.51 4.13 -14.95
CA TRP A 45 0.28 5.23 -14.33
C TRP A 45 -0.01 5.44 -12.84
N THR A 46 -1.29 5.41 -12.44
CA THR A 46 -1.66 5.68 -11.05
C THR A 46 -1.57 4.42 -10.22
N THR A 47 -1.05 4.53 -9.00
CA THR A 47 -1.28 3.55 -7.91
C THR A 47 -1.98 4.24 -6.73
N HIS A 48 -2.96 3.57 -6.14
CA HIS A 48 -3.76 4.08 -5.01
C HIS A 48 -4.27 2.90 -4.18
N HIS A 49 -4.51 3.11 -2.88
CA HIS A 49 -4.77 2.00 -1.98
C HIS A 49 -5.58 2.34 -0.73
N ALA A 50 -6.01 1.27 -0.05
CA ALA A 50 -6.47 1.27 1.32
C ALA A 50 -5.94 0.02 2.07
N ILE A 51 -5.63 0.17 3.35
CA ILE A 51 -5.18 -0.93 4.22
C ILE A 51 -6.23 -1.13 5.32
N VAL A 52 -6.68 -2.36 5.49
CA VAL A 52 -7.71 -2.71 6.48
C VAL A 52 -7.49 -4.10 7.05
N GLU A 53 -7.82 -4.26 8.33
CA GLU A 53 -7.89 -5.56 8.98
C GLU A 53 -9.29 -6.15 8.82
N PHE A 54 -9.38 -7.42 8.42
CA PHE A 54 -10.61 -8.18 8.40
C PHE A 54 -10.38 -9.60 8.92
N LYS A 55 -11.11 -9.98 9.98
CA LYS A 55 -11.03 -11.30 10.61
C LYS A 55 -9.59 -11.72 11.00
N GLY A 56 -8.82 -10.81 11.58
CA GLY A 56 -7.46 -11.07 12.06
C GLY A 56 -6.39 -11.12 10.96
N LYS A 57 -6.73 -10.74 9.73
CA LYS A 57 -5.81 -10.63 8.60
C LYS A 57 -5.80 -9.21 8.06
N TRP A 58 -4.67 -8.76 7.55
CA TRP A 58 -4.51 -7.45 6.93
C TRP A 58 -4.55 -7.57 5.42
N TYR A 59 -5.16 -6.58 4.77
CA TYR A 59 -5.34 -6.57 3.32
C TYR A 59 -4.95 -5.22 2.74
N LEU A 60 -4.31 -5.27 1.57
CA LEU A 60 -4.07 -4.13 0.71
C LEU A 60 -5.07 -4.14 -0.45
N PHE A 61 -6.10 -3.30 -0.35
CA PHE A 61 -6.97 -3.00 -1.48
C PHE A 61 -6.28 -1.98 -2.38
N HIS A 62 -6.19 -2.27 -3.66
CA HIS A 62 -5.53 -1.41 -4.65
C HIS A 62 -6.15 -1.61 -6.03
N HIS A 63 -5.57 -1.02 -7.07
CA HIS A 63 -6.01 -1.21 -8.45
C HIS A 63 -4.84 -1.44 -9.40
N ASP A 64 -5.13 -1.97 -10.58
CA ASP A 64 -4.24 -1.92 -11.75
C ASP A 64 -5.05 -1.64 -13.04
N CYS A 65 -4.41 -1.71 -14.20
CA CYS A 65 -5.02 -1.58 -15.52
C CYS A 65 -4.90 -2.85 -16.37
N VAL A 66 -4.75 -4.05 -15.77
CA VAL A 66 -4.56 -5.29 -16.54
C VAL A 66 -5.78 -5.59 -17.43
N PRO A 67 -7.04 -5.64 -16.93
CA PRO A 67 -8.20 -5.98 -17.76
C PRO A 67 -8.51 -4.95 -18.86
N SER A 68 -8.01 -3.72 -18.74
CA SER A 68 -8.20 -2.66 -19.73
C SER A 68 -7.10 -2.61 -20.80
N GLY A 69 -6.09 -3.49 -20.71
CA GLY A 69 -4.93 -3.49 -21.58
C GLY A 69 -4.00 -2.30 -21.34
N GLY A 70 -3.84 -1.86 -20.09
CA GLY A 70 -2.92 -0.79 -19.70
C GLY A 70 -3.48 0.64 -19.86
N LYS A 71 -4.78 0.81 -20.10
CA LYS A 71 -5.40 2.14 -20.23
C LYS A 71 -5.51 2.79 -18.85
N THR A 72 -4.58 3.71 -18.52
CA THR A 72 -4.47 4.38 -17.22
C THR A 72 -5.79 4.93 -16.65
N TRP A 73 -6.70 5.44 -17.48
CA TRP A 73 -7.99 5.98 -17.03
C TRP A 73 -9.08 4.91 -16.80
N LEU A 74 -8.84 3.65 -17.15
CA LEU A 74 -9.73 2.51 -16.95
C LEU A 74 -9.05 1.48 -16.03
N ARG A 75 -9.28 1.62 -14.73
CA ARG A 75 -8.67 0.81 -13.67
C ARG A 75 -9.61 -0.28 -13.19
N SER A 76 -9.04 -1.34 -12.62
CA SER A 76 -9.77 -2.47 -12.02
C SER A 76 -9.27 -2.71 -10.61
N MET A 77 -10.20 -2.96 -9.68
CA MET A 77 -9.88 -3.21 -8.26
C MET A 77 -9.26 -4.60 -8.06
N LYS A 78 -8.27 -4.68 -7.17
CA LYS A 78 -7.63 -5.89 -6.67
C LYS A 78 -7.48 -5.84 -5.15
N VAL A 79 -7.21 -7.00 -4.55
CA VAL A 79 -6.87 -7.14 -3.13
C VAL A 79 -5.84 -8.24 -2.96
N CYS A 80 -4.87 -8.01 -2.08
CA CYS A 80 -3.93 -9.03 -1.64
C CYS A 80 -3.75 -8.96 -0.12
N GLU A 81 -3.24 -10.04 0.47
CA GLU A 81 -2.90 -10.08 1.90
C GLU A 81 -1.66 -9.20 2.15
N LEU A 82 -1.73 -8.38 3.19
CA LEU A 82 -0.62 -7.56 3.68
C LEU A 82 -0.05 -8.19 4.94
N GLN A 83 1.28 -8.27 5.03
CA GLN A 83 1.96 -8.86 6.17
C GLN A 83 2.91 -7.86 6.81
N TYR A 84 3.01 -7.94 8.14
CA TYR A 84 4.01 -7.22 8.93
C TYR A 84 5.08 -8.18 9.41
N ASP A 85 6.33 -7.74 9.41
CA ASP A 85 7.42 -8.47 10.06
C ASP A 85 7.41 -8.29 11.58
N ALA A 86 8.38 -8.93 12.25
CA ALA A 86 8.51 -8.88 13.71
C ALA A 86 8.79 -7.47 14.27
N ASP A 87 9.37 -6.58 13.46
CA ASP A 87 9.67 -5.19 13.82
C ASP A 87 8.50 -4.23 13.51
N GLY A 88 7.40 -4.77 12.97
CA GLY A 88 6.23 -4.00 12.54
C GLY A 88 6.41 -3.32 11.18
N LYS A 89 7.43 -3.66 10.39
CA LYS A 89 7.53 -3.18 9.01
C LYS A 89 6.61 -3.97 8.11
N ILE A 90 6.03 -3.29 7.12
CA ILE A 90 5.25 -3.92 6.07
C ILE A 90 6.22 -4.64 5.12
N ILE A 91 5.94 -5.91 4.83
CA ILE A 91 6.66 -6.68 3.82
C ILE A 91 6.21 -6.20 2.43
N THR A 92 7.17 -5.79 1.59
CA THR A 92 6.89 -5.26 0.26
C THR A 92 6.18 -6.29 -0.62
N ILE A 93 5.14 -5.85 -1.32
CA ILE A 93 4.37 -6.62 -2.28
C ILE A 93 4.84 -6.25 -3.69
N ASP A 94 5.07 -7.24 -4.55
CA ASP A 94 5.32 -6.97 -5.96
C ASP A 94 3.99 -6.62 -6.68
N GLY A 95 3.95 -5.45 -7.31
CA GLY A 95 2.81 -4.96 -8.08
C GLY A 95 2.62 -5.63 -9.44
N MET A 96 3.60 -6.44 -9.88
CA MET A 96 3.54 -7.18 -11.14
C MET A 96 3.18 -8.67 -10.97
N ASP A 97 3.12 -9.18 -9.74
CA ASP A 97 2.72 -10.56 -9.48
C ASP A 97 1.20 -10.76 -9.71
N GLU A 98 0.85 -11.92 -10.27
CA GLU A 98 -0.54 -12.34 -10.54
C GLU A 98 -1.32 -12.69 -9.25
#